data_AF-A0A381ZZY6-F1
#
_entry.id   AF-A0A381ZZY6-F1
#
_cell.length_a   1.000
_cell.length_b   1.000
_cell.length_c   1.000
_cell.angle_alpha   90.00
_cell.angle_beta   90.00
_cell.angle_gamma   90.00
#
_symmetry.space_group_name_H-M   'P 1'
#
loop_
_entity.id
_entity.type
_entity.pdbx_description
1 polymer ?
#
loop_
_entity_poly.entity_id
_entity_poly.type
_entity_poly.pdbx_seq_one_letter_code
_entity_poly.pdbx_strand_id
1 'polypeptide(L)'
;MRAIIRIGCYELLFDDFIPDFAAIHSAVELGKKSINKKAGSMVNAVLRNIQREQIKDSTWLESIINNNPELAYPNWLIKKWKRQFGSIITKKLCVSFFNKAPMFLRVNEELLEKDKSINFLKKSGISIK
;
A
#
# COMPACT_ATOMS: atom_id res chain seq x y z
N MET A 1 -13.16 -15.21 -0.12
CA MET A 1 -13.41 -14.40 1.10
C MET A 1 -12.21 -13.57 1.50
N ARG A 2 -11.07 -14.18 1.89
CA ARG A 2 -9.87 -13.46 2.36
C ARG A 2 -9.40 -12.34 1.43
N ALA A 3 -9.36 -12.59 0.12
CA ALA A 3 -8.95 -11.60 -0.87
C ALA A 3 -9.91 -10.39 -0.92
N ILE A 4 -11.22 -10.63 -0.86
CA ILE A 4 -12.25 -9.58 -0.91
C ILE A 4 -12.12 -8.64 0.30
N ILE A 5 -11.97 -9.22 1.51
CA ILE A 5 -11.77 -8.42 2.72
C ILE A 5 -10.47 -7.60 2.62
N ARG A 6 -9.38 -8.20 2.12
CA ARG A 6 -8.11 -7.46 1.94
C ARG A 6 -8.22 -6.29 0.98
N ILE A 7 -8.93 -6.47 -0.14
CA ILE A 7 -9.19 -5.40 -1.11
C ILE A 7 -10.01 -4.30 -0.45
N GLY A 8 -11.14 -4.64 0.17
CA GLY A 8 -11.99 -3.65 0.84
C GLY A 8 -11.31 -2.95 2.01
N CYS A 9 -10.45 -3.64 2.78
CA CYS A 9 -9.62 -3.01 3.80
C CYS A 9 -8.59 -2.06 3.19
N TYR A 10 -8.02 -2.40 2.04
CA TYR A 10 -7.05 -1.55 1.37
C TYR A 10 -7.72 -0.25 0.89
N GLU A 11 -8.84 -0.36 0.18
CA GLU A 11 -9.61 0.80 -0.29
C GLU A 11 -10.10 1.66 0.88
N LEU A 12 -10.55 1.05 1.98
CA LEU A 12 -11.06 1.78 3.14
C LEU A 12 -9.97 2.52 3.94
N LEU A 13 -8.73 2.00 3.98
CA LEU A 13 -7.69 2.50 4.89
C LEU A 13 -6.56 3.26 4.19
N PHE A 14 -6.36 3.06 2.89
CA PHE A 14 -5.19 3.57 2.16
C PHE A 14 -5.54 4.28 0.85
N ASP A 15 -6.80 4.28 0.42
CA ASP A 15 -7.22 4.98 -0.80
C ASP A 15 -7.87 6.33 -0.46
N ASP A 16 -7.13 7.41 -0.66
CA ASP A 16 -7.59 8.78 -0.38
C ASP A 16 -8.71 9.26 -1.32
N PHE A 17 -8.96 8.56 -2.43
CA PHE A 17 -9.91 8.99 -3.45
C PHE A 17 -11.29 8.35 -3.31
N ILE A 18 -11.38 7.18 -2.67
CA ILE A 18 -12.62 6.41 -2.57
C ILE A 18 -13.28 6.65 -1.22
N PRO A 19 -14.50 7.22 -1.18
CA PRO A 19 -15.23 7.37 0.08
C PRO A 19 -15.50 6.02 0.75
N ASP A 20 -15.43 5.96 2.08
CA ASP A 20 -15.63 4.73 2.86
C ASP A 20 -16.87 3.91 2.45
N PHE A 21 -18.00 4.60 2.23
CA PHE A 21 -19.26 3.94 1.89
C PHE A 21 -19.18 3.23 0.53
N ALA A 22 -18.43 3.79 -0.42
CA ALA A 22 -18.23 3.24 -1.75
C ALA A 22 -17.29 2.03 -1.71
N ALA A 23 -16.19 2.11 -0.96
CA ALA A 23 -15.29 0.97 -0.73
C ALA A 23 -16.04 -0.21 -0.09
N ILE A 24 -16.79 0.05 0.98
CA ILE A 24 -17.59 -0.98 1.67
C ILE A 24 -18.64 -1.58 0.73
N HIS A 25 -19.40 -0.74 0.01
CA HIS A 25 -20.44 -1.22 -0.90
C HIS A 25 -19.85 -2.12 -2.00
N SER A 26 -18.78 -1.68 -2.66
CA SER A 26 -18.12 -2.45 -3.73
C SER A 26 -17.61 -3.80 -3.23
N ALA A 27 -16.98 -3.85 -2.06
CA ALA A 27 -16.52 -5.09 -1.45
C ALA A 27 -17.68 -6.04 -1.07
N VAL A 28 -18.81 -5.49 -0.59
CA VAL A 28 -20.02 -6.25 -0.28
C VAL A 28 -20.63 -6.87 -1.53
N GLU A 29 -20.78 -6.10 -2.61
CA GLU A 29 -21.29 -6.60 -3.89
C GLU A 29 -20.35 -7.67 -4.48
N LEU A 30 -19.03 -7.48 -4.37
CA LEU A 30 -18.06 -8.50 -4.76
C LEU A 30 -18.24 -9.78 -3.94
N GLY A 31 -18.46 -9.67 -2.63
CA GLY A 31 -18.76 -10.80 -1.75
C GLY A 31 -20.05 -11.55 -2.13
N LYS A 32 -21.11 -10.80 -2.46
CA LYS A 32 -22.39 -11.37 -2.93
C LYS A 32 -22.23 -12.13 -4.24
N LYS A 33 -21.55 -11.52 -5.22
CA LYS A 33 -21.39 -12.04 -6.58
C LYS A 33 -20.42 -13.21 -6.66
N SER A 34 -19.27 -13.13 -5.98
CA SER A 34 -18.21 -14.14 -6.08
C SER A 34 -18.43 -15.35 -5.17
N ILE A 35 -19.30 -15.26 -4.16
CA ILE A 35 -19.51 -16.34 -3.18
C ILE A 35 -21.00 -16.58 -2.92
N ASN A 36 -21.68 -15.70 -2.17
CA ASN A 36 -23.12 -15.74 -1.91
C ASN A 36 -23.57 -14.52 -1.05
N LYS A 37 -24.89 -14.37 -0.85
CA LYS A 37 -25.47 -13.28 -0.04
C LYS A 37 -24.93 -13.21 1.40
N LYS A 38 -24.71 -14.36 2.06
CA LYS A 38 -24.16 -14.40 3.43
C LYS A 38 -22.72 -13.88 3.47
N ALA A 39 -21.92 -14.17 2.45
CA ALA A 39 -20.58 -13.64 2.32
C ALA A 39 -20.57 -12.11 2.23
N GLY A 40 -21.49 -11.51 1.47
CA GLY A 40 -21.66 -10.05 1.45
C GLY A 40 -21.97 -9.47 2.83
N SER A 41 -22.80 -10.15 3.62
CA SER A 41 -23.13 -9.71 5.00
C SER A 41 -21.91 -9.76 5.92
N MET A 42 -21.08 -10.80 5.81
CA MET A 42 -19.82 -10.92 6.55
C MET A 42 -18.82 -9.82 6.16
N VAL A 43 -18.65 -9.54 4.87
CA VAL A 43 -17.77 -8.47 4.38
C VAL A 43 -18.21 -7.12 4.95
N ASN A 44 -19.51 -6.82 4.90
CA ASN A 44 -20.06 -5.59 5.47
C ASN A 44 -19.74 -5.47 6.97
N ALA A 45 -19.99 -6.53 7.74
CA ALA A 45 -19.76 -6.53 9.18
C ALA A 45 -18.29 -6.26 9.54
N VAL A 46 -17.35 -6.90 8.84
CA VAL A 46 -15.90 -6.73 9.06
C VAL A 46 -15.45 -5.32 8.70
N LEU A 47 -15.79 -4.83 7.50
CA LEU A 47 -15.33 -3.51 7.07
C LEU A 47 -15.96 -2.37 7.88
N ARG A 48 -17.24 -2.49 8.27
CA ARG A 48 -17.88 -1.54 9.19
C ARG A 48 -17.24 -1.53 10.57
N ASN A 49 -16.74 -2.68 11.04
CA ASN A 49 -16.01 -2.71 12.30
C ASN A 49 -14.69 -1.95 12.20
N ILE A 50 -13.95 -2.14 11.12
CA ILE A 50 -12.69 -1.42 10.86
C ILE A 50 -12.96 0.09 10.71
N GLN A 51 -14.01 0.47 9.98
CA GLN A 51 -14.42 1.87 9.87
C GLN A 51 -14.69 2.50 11.24
N ARG A 52 -15.37 1.79 12.15
CA ARG A 52 -15.62 2.30 13.51
C ARG A 52 -14.34 2.51 14.30
N GLU A 53 -13.37 1.60 14.21
CA GLU A 53 -12.05 1.79 14.86
C GLU A 53 -11.31 2.99 14.25
N GLN A 54 -11.38 3.17 12.92
CA GLN A 54 -10.83 4.35 12.25
C GLN A 54 -11.48 5.65 12.71
N ILE A 55 -12.80 5.69 12.89
CA ILE A 55 -13.51 6.88 13.39
C ILE A 55 -13.19 7.14 14.86
N LYS A 56 -13.02 6.07 15.66
CA LYS A 56 -12.74 6.16 17.10
C LYS A 56 -11.35 6.70 17.38
N ASP A 57 -10.34 6.31 16.59
CA ASP A 57 -8.95 6.66 16.85
C ASP A 57 -8.25 7.42 15.71
N SER A 58 -8.44 7.17 14.43
CA SER A 58 -7.66 7.76 13.32
C SER A 58 -6.13 7.53 13.33
N THR A 59 -5.44 7.55 14.48
CA THR A 59 -4.00 7.34 14.62
C THR A 59 -3.61 5.86 14.83
N TRP A 60 -4.56 5.00 15.16
CA TRP A 60 -4.33 3.58 15.45
C TRP A 60 -3.57 2.87 14.31
N LEU A 61 -3.91 3.19 13.05
CA LEU A 61 -3.28 2.59 11.87
C LEU A 61 -1.81 3.00 11.78
N GLU A 62 -1.54 4.30 11.88
CA GLU A 62 -0.18 4.83 11.88
C GLU A 62 0.65 4.27 13.04
N SER A 63 0.04 4.15 14.22
CA SER A 63 0.66 3.55 15.40
C SER A 63 1.07 2.10 15.15
N ILE A 64 0.20 1.28 14.54
CA ILE A 64 0.54 -0.10 14.18
C ILE A 64 1.71 -0.14 13.19
N ILE A 65 1.65 0.68 12.14
CA ILE A 65 2.66 0.73 11.07
C ILE A 65 4.02 1.17 11.63
N ASN A 66 4.05 2.23 12.44
CA ASN A 66 5.28 2.80 12.99
C ASN A 66 5.93 1.92 14.07
N ASN A 67 5.10 1.27 14.89
CA ASN A 67 5.59 0.38 15.94
C ASN A 67 6.03 -0.98 15.39
N ASN A 68 5.35 -1.50 14.37
CA ASN A 68 5.53 -2.86 13.88
C ASN A 68 5.71 -2.95 12.35
N PRO A 69 6.65 -2.19 11.73
CA PRO A 69 6.80 -2.17 10.27
C PRO A 69 7.20 -3.54 9.69
N GLU A 70 7.78 -4.41 10.51
CA GLU A 70 8.19 -5.76 10.13
C GLU A 70 7.00 -6.68 9.79
N LEU A 71 5.79 -6.38 10.27
CA LEU A 71 4.58 -7.19 10.03
C LEU A 71 4.13 -7.20 8.56
N ALA A 72 4.59 -6.23 7.77
CA ALA A 72 4.33 -6.19 6.32
C ALA A 72 5.12 -7.27 5.54
N TYR A 73 6.05 -7.97 6.20
CA TYR A 73 6.97 -8.90 5.55
C TYR A 73 6.86 -10.32 6.12
N PRO A 74 7.18 -11.35 5.33
CA PRO A 74 7.28 -12.71 5.85
C PRO A 74 8.36 -12.84 6.95
N ASN A 75 8.05 -13.61 7.99
CA ASN A 75 8.96 -13.82 9.14
C ASN A 75 10.37 -14.30 8.73
N TRP A 76 10.48 -15.13 7.71
CA TRP A 76 11.79 -15.64 7.25
C TRP A 76 12.69 -14.52 6.72
N LEU A 77 12.11 -13.50 6.07
CA LEU A 77 12.84 -12.39 5.48
C LEU A 77 13.35 -11.44 6.55
N ILE A 78 12.50 -11.13 7.54
CA ILE A 78 12.89 -10.33 8.70
C ILE A 78 14.01 -11.01 9.48
N LYS A 79 13.92 -12.33 9.73
CA LYS A 79 15.00 -13.09 10.38
C LYS A 79 16.31 -13.01 9.60
N LYS A 80 16.23 -13.14 8.26
CA LYS A 80 17.40 -13.03 7.38
C LYS A 80 18.03 -11.64 7.48
N TRP A 81 17.25 -10.57 7.37
CA TRP A 81 17.75 -9.19 7.46
C TRP A 81 18.31 -8.86 8.84
N LYS A 82 17.66 -9.30 9.93
CA LYS A 82 18.20 -9.11 11.29
C LYS A 82 19.56 -9.78 11.47
N ARG A 83 19.77 -10.97 10.89
CA ARG A 83 21.08 -11.64 10.92
C ARG A 83 22.14 -10.91 10.10
N GLN A 84 21.77 -10.30 8.98
CA GLN A 84 22.71 -9.63 8.07
C GLN A 84 23.04 -8.19 8.46
N PHE A 85 22.05 -7.45 8.93
CA PHE A 85 22.11 -5.99 9.12
C PHE A 85 21.80 -5.55 10.55
N GLY A 86 21.38 -6.47 11.43
CA GLY A 86 20.91 -6.13 12.77
C GLY A 86 19.50 -5.53 12.79
N SER A 87 18.92 -5.45 14.00
CA SER A 87 17.52 -5.04 14.19
C SER A 87 17.24 -3.59 13.78
N ILE A 88 18.17 -2.67 14.07
CA ILE A 88 17.98 -1.23 13.81
C ILE A 88 17.91 -0.96 12.30
N ILE A 89 18.85 -1.51 11.53
CA ILE A 89 18.88 -1.34 10.07
C ILE A 89 17.70 -2.06 9.44
N THR A 90 17.33 -3.25 9.92
CA THR A 90 16.16 -3.98 9.42
C THR A 90 14.88 -3.17 9.59
N LYS A 91 14.67 -2.53 10.75
CA LYS A 91 13.50 -1.66 10.96
C LYS A 91 13.48 -0.49 9.98
N LYS A 92 14.61 0.18 9.77
CA LYS A 92 14.73 1.27 8.77
C LYS A 92 14.43 0.79 7.35
N LEU A 93 14.93 -0.40 7.00
CA LEU A 93 14.70 -1.01 5.69
C LEU A 93 13.22 -1.31 5.47
N CYS A 94 12.53 -1.90 6.46
CA CYS A 94 11.09 -2.16 6.39
C CYS A 94 10.27 -0.88 6.14
N VAL A 95 10.60 0.22 6.82
CA VAL A 95 9.92 1.51 6.64
C VAL A 95 10.22 2.11 5.27
N SER A 96 11.45 1.97 4.76
CA SER A 96 11.84 2.55 3.46
C SER A 96 11.00 2.04 2.28
N PHE A 97 10.51 0.81 2.38
CA PHE A 97 9.71 0.15 1.35
C PHE A 97 8.21 0.45 1.41
N PHE A 98 7.72 1.21 2.40
CA PHE A 98 6.31 1.63 2.45
C PHE A 98 5.98 2.72 1.43
N ASN A 99 7.00 3.46 0.98
CA ASN A 99 6.82 4.50 -0.01
C ASN A 99 6.88 3.93 -1.43
N LYS A 100 6.16 4.56 -2.36
CA LYS A 100 6.23 4.24 -3.78
C LYS A 100 7.69 4.33 -4.26
N ALA A 101 8.16 3.27 -4.90
CA ALA A 101 9.50 3.24 -5.45
C ALA A 101 9.66 4.37 -6.49
N PRO A 102 10.75 5.15 -6.42
CA PRO A 102 11.05 6.15 -7.44
C PRO A 102 11.27 5.46 -8.79
N MET A 103 10.85 6.14 -9.86
CA MET A 103 11.10 5.69 -11.22
C MET A 103 12.50 6.15 -11.63
N PHE A 104 13.34 5.22 -12.05
CA PHE A 104 14.66 5.51 -12.58
C PHE A 104 14.68 5.27 -14.09
N LEU A 105 15.35 6.14 -14.83
CA LEU A 105 15.59 6.02 -16.26
C LEU A 105 17.10 5.94 -16.49
N ARG A 106 17.52 5.06 -17.40
CA ARG A 106 18.91 4.99 -17.87
C ARG A 106 18.98 5.56 -19.28
N VAL A 107 19.81 6.57 -19.47
CA VAL A 107 20.04 7.21 -20.78
C VAL A 107 21.07 6.40 -21.56
N ASN A 108 20.81 6.19 -22.86
CA ASN A 108 21.84 5.71 -23.79
C ASN A 108 22.57 6.92 -24.39
N GLU A 109 23.77 7.20 -23.90
CA GLU A 109 24.55 8.38 -24.27
C GLU A 109 25.09 8.34 -25.71
N GLU A 110 25.15 7.16 -26.35
CA GLU A 110 25.49 7.04 -27.77
C GLU A 110 24.40 7.64 -28.69
N LEU A 111 23.15 7.65 -28.23
CA LEU A 111 22.01 8.18 -28.98
C LEU A 111 21.68 9.63 -28.60
N LEU A 112 21.73 9.92 -27.30
CA LEU A 112 21.36 11.24 -26.78
C LEU A 112 22.08 11.50 -25.46
N GLU A 113 22.82 12.61 -25.40
CA GLU A 113 23.46 13.05 -24.17
C GLU A 113 22.44 13.23 -23.03
N LYS A 114 22.89 13.01 -21.80
CA LYS A 114 22.07 13.10 -20.59
C LYS A 114 21.30 14.42 -20.49
N ASP A 115 21.97 15.56 -20.67
CA ASP A 115 21.33 16.88 -20.53
C ASP A 115 20.29 17.15 -21.61
N LYS A 116 20.53 16.67 -22.84
CA LYS A 116 19.55 16.73 -23.94
C LYS A 116 18.34 15.85 -23.64
N SER A 117 18.56 14.67 -23.07
CA SER A 117 17.49 13.76 -22.63
C SER A 117 16.63 14.40 -21.52
N ILE A 118 17.26 15.05 -20.55
CA ILE A 118 16.58 15.79 -19.47
C ILE A 118 15.72 16.91 -20.05
N ASN A 119 16.26 17.70 -20.99
CA ASN A 119 15.51 18.79 -21.62
C ASN A 119 14.36 18.28 -22.49
N PHE A 120 14.54 17.16 -23.18
CA PHE A 120 13.48 16.52 -23.96
C PHE A 120 12.30 16.11 -23.07
N LEU A 121 12.58 15.42 -21.97
CA LEU A 121 11.55 15.01 -21.00
C LEU A 121 10.82 16.21 -20.39
N LYS A 122 11.55 17.28 -20.03
CA LYS A 122 10.94 18.53 -19.54
C LYS A 122 10.02 19.16 -20.58
N LYS A 123 10.40 19.19 -21.86
CA LYS A 123 9.55 19.70 -22.95
C LYS A 123 8.28 18.85 -23.15
N SER A 124 8.36 17.55 -22.88
CA SER A 124 7.21 16.63 -22.89
C SER A 124 6.35 16.71 -21.61
N GLY A 125 6.62 17.64 -20.70
CA GLY A 125 5.85 17.80 -19.45
C GLY A 125 6.23 16.81 -18.35
N ILE A 126 7.33 16.06 -18.51
CA ILE A 126 7.81 15.11 -17.50
C ILE A 126 8.86 15.82 -16.62
N SER A 127 8.52 16.00 -15.35
CA SER A 127 9.45 16.56 -14.37
C SER A 127 10.40 15.47 -13.85
N ILE A 128 11.69 15.80 -13.84
CA ILE A 128 12.76 14.95 -13.29
C ILE A 128 13.22 15.57 -11.98
N LYS A 129 13.31 14.76 -10.92
CA LYS A 129 13.88 15.15 -9.63
C LYS A 129 15.37 14.84 -9.57
#